data_AF-A0A9Q4B2A2-F1
#
_entry.id   AF-A0A9Q4B2A2-F1
#
_cell.length_a   1.000
_cell.length_b   1.000
_cell.length_c   1.000
_cell.angle_alpha   90.00
_cell.angle_beta   90.00
_cell.angle_gamma   90.00
#
_symmetry.space_group_name_H-M   'P 1'
#
loop_
_entity.id
_entity.type
_entity.pdbx_description
1 polymer ?
#
loop_
_entity_poly.entity_id
_entity_poly.type
_entity_poly.pdbx_seq_one_letter_code
_entity_poly.pdbx_strand_id
1 'polypeptide(L)'
;MFSRPSYAKRLGMTDNRVRKCIDLMLKDNMIVKVGSLGRNKPTIYKVTNYDEYNSSPTETVGVEETEGFSTNSKPTENQLKTNSPPLKKIEKKEKIEKKDINNKRSKLKFETIHLKLAELLFKKIKENNPNAKKPNLESWANTFRLMIESDKRDGKEIQDIILWCQSHHFWYQNILSADKLRKQYDRLKLQMLDDGGQKNERNQSSYEQDYSKYDFYKSGEL
;
A
#
# COMPACT_ATOMS: atom_id res chain seq x y z
N MET A 1 17.87 25.45 -9.67
CA MET A 1 16.82 24.61 -10.28
C MET A 1 16.48 23.48 -9.32
N PHE A 2 15.23 23.37 -8.85
CA PHE A 2 14.85 22.38 -7.84
C PHE A 2 14.63 21.01 -8.49
N SER A 3 15.49 20.04 -8.18
CA SER A 3 15.33 18.67 -8.63
C SER A 3 14.34 17.90 -7.75
N ARG A 4 13.71 16.84 -8.28
CA ARG A 4 12.78 16.00 -7.51
C ARG A 4 13.40 15.44 -6.20
N PRO A 5 14.67 14.97 -6.18
CA PRO A 5 15.31 14.55 -4.93
C PRO A 5 15.51 15.69 -3.92
N SER A 6 15.78 16.91 -4.39
CA SER A 6 15.89 18.09 -3.53
C SER A 6 14.55 18.43 -2.88
N TYR A 7 13.45 18.30 -3.65
CA TYR A 7 12.09 18.51 -3.14
C TYR A 7 11.65 17.43 -2.15
N ALA A 8 12.02 16.17 -2.40
CA ALA A 8 11.80 15.05 -1.49
C ALA A 8 12.46 15.29 -0.11
N LYS A 9 13.73 15.73 -0.12
CA LYS A 9 14.47 16.10 1.10
C LYS A 9 13.81 17.26 1.84
N ARG A 10 13.33 18.28 1.13
CA ARG A 10 12.65 19.45 1.72
C ARG A 10 11.34 19.09 2.40
N LEU A 11 10.55 18.21 1.78
CA LEU A 11 9.25 17.78 2.29
C LEU A 11 9.34 16.62 3.30
N GLY A 12 10.55 16.14 3.64
CA GLY A 12 10.72 15.03 4.57
C GLY A 12 10.10 13.71 4.08
N MET A 13 9.96 13.53 2.76
CA MET A 13 9.35 12.35 2.15
C MET A 13 10.32 11.66 1.18
N THR A 14 10.03 10.39 0.86
CA THR A 14 10.86 9.62 -0.07
C THR A 14 10.66 10.10 -1.51
N ASP A 15 11.68 9.96 -2.37
CA ASP A 15 11.60 10.33 -3.80
C ASP A 15 10.44 9.62 -4.52
N ASN A 16 10.15 8.38 -4.14
CA ASN A 16 9.01 7.62 -4.66
C ASN A 16 7.66 8.22 -4.25
N ARG A 17 7.54 8.79 -3.05
CA ARG A 17 6.31 9.50 -2.63
C ARG A 17 6.11 10.76 -3.46
N VAL A 18 7.16 11.56 -3.66
CA VAL A 18 7.09 12.75 -4.52
C VAL A 18 6.69 12.38 -5.94
N ARG A 19 7.26 11.29 -6.50
CA ARG A 19 6.89 10.80 -7.83
C ARG A 19 5.39 10.45 -7.91
N LYS A 20 4.88 9.69 -6.95
CA LYS A 20 3.45 9.35 -6.87
C LYS A 20 2.56 10.59 -6.74
N CYS A 21 2.95 11.58 -5.95
CA CYS A 21 2.19 12.82 -5.84
C CYS A 21 2.12 13.57 -7.17
N ILE A 22 3.23 13.64 -7.92
CA ILE A 22 3.25 14.23 -9.26
C ILE A 22 2.35 13.45 -10.21
N ASP A 23 2.38 12.11 -10.16
CA ASP A 23 1.53 11.26 -11.01
C ASP A 23 0.03 11.47 -10.70
N LEU A 24 -0.34 11.63 -9.42
CA LEU A 24 -1.70 11.97 -9.02
C LEU A 24 -2.12 13.36 -9.52
N MET A 25 -1.26 14.37 -9.38
CA MET A 25 -1.53 15.72 -9.87
C MET A 25 -1.70 15.78 -11.40
N LEU A 26 -0.96 14.94 -12.15
CA LEU A 26 -1.15 14.79 -13.60
C LEU A 26 -2.48 14.11 -13.91
N LYS A 27 -2.86 13.08 -13.14
CA LYS A 27 -4.13 12.35 -13.31
C LYS A 27 -5.34 13.23 -13.02
N ASP A 28 -5.23 14.08 -12.01
CA ASP A 28 -6.30 14.99 -11.58
C ASP A 28 -6.31 16.29 -12.40
N ASN A 29 -5.56 16.36 -13.51
CA ASN A 29 -5.43 17.53 -14.39
C ASN A 29 -5.02 18.84 -13.68
N MET A 30 -4.39 18.75 -12.51
CA MET A 30 -3.85 19.88 -11.75
C MET A 30 -2.63 20.50 -12.43
N ILE A 31 -1.85 19.66 -13.10
CA ILE A 31 -0.62 20.05 -13.80
C ILE A 31 -0.54 19.29 -15.12
N VAL A 32 0.18 19.87 -16.07
CA VAL A 32 0.53 19.24 -17.36
C VAL A 32 2.04 19.27 -17.58
N LYS A 33 2.55 18.22 -18.22
CA LYS A 33 3.97 18.11 -18.55
C LYS A 33 4.26 18.85 -19.86
N VAL A 34 5.03 19.94 -19.79
CA VAL A 34 5.34 20.80 -20.96
C VAL A 34 6.52 20.26 -21.77
N GLY A 35 7.43 19.53 -21.14
CA GLY A 35 8.55 18.92 -21.85
C GLY A 35 9.55 18.20 -20.95
N SER A 36 10.32 17.30 -21.55
CA SER A 36 11.51 16.69 -20.95
C SER A 36 12.70 17.04 -21.83
N LEU A 37 13.66 17.80 -21.30
CA LEU A 37 14.82 18.26 -22.08
C LEU A 37 15.91 17.18 -22.27
N GLY A 38 15.59 15.89 -22.11
CA GLY A 38 16.49 14.74 -22.29
C GLY A 38 16.89 14.01 -20.99
N ARG A 39 17.71 12.96 -21.12
CA ARG A 39 18.29 12.22 -19.98
C ARG A 39 19.17 13.19 -19.17
N ASN A 40 18.89 13.34 -17.88
CA ASN A 40 19.52 14.27 -16.92
C ASN A 40 19.11 15.74 -16.97
N LYS A 41 18.09 16.12 -17.74
CA LYS A 41 17.59 17.50 -17.71
C LYS A 41 16.31 17.64 -16.87
N PRO A 42 16.06 18.83 -16.28
CA PRO A 42 14.84 19.14 -15.54
C PRO A 42 13.57 18.79 -16.34
N THR A 43 12.57 18.26 -15.65
CA THR A 43 11.22 18.13 -16.21
C THR A 43 10.42 19.37 -15.85
N ILE A 44 9.77 19.97 -16.85
CA ILE A 44 9.00 21.20 -16.68
C ILE A 44 7.51 20.85 -16.64
N TYR A 45 6.85 21.29 -15.59
CA TYR A 45 5.41 21.19 -15.41
C TYR A 45 4.79 22.58 -15.48
N LYS A 46 3.62 22.67 -16.11
CA LYS A 46 2.75 23.86 -16.10
C LYS A 46 1.55 23.53 -15.23
N VAL A 47 1.19 24.42 -14.32
CA VAL A 47 -0.04 24.29 -13.54
C VAL A 47 -1.20 24.61 -14.47
N THR A 48 -2.18 23.71 -14.53
CA THR A 48 -3.44 23.92 -15.24
C THR A 48 -4.51 24.36 -14.25
N ASN A 49 -5.49 25.12 -14.73
CA ASN A 49 -6.67 25.47 -13.95
C ASN A 49 -6.39 26.28 -12.67
N TYR A 50 -5.37 27.14 -12.70
CA TYR A 50 -5.05 28.02 -11.57
C TYR A 50 -6.25 28.88 -11.14
N ASP A 51 -7.08 29.28 -12.10
CA ASP A 51 -8.24 30.13 -11.88
C ASP A 51 -9.36 29.39 -11.13
N GLU A 52 -9.56 28.08 -11.36
CA GLU A 52 -10.59 27.29 -10.67
C GLU A 52 -10.21 27.01 -9.20
N TYR A 53 -8.93 26.83 -8.90
CA TYR A 53 -8.44 26.61 -7.52
C TYR A 53 -8.31 27.89 -6.68
N ASN A 54 -8.26 29.05 -7.32
CA ASN A 54 -8.22 30.35 -6.66
C ASN A 54 -9.54 31.12 -6.72
N SER A 55 -10.53 30.65 -7.47
CA SER A 55 -11.87 31.19 -7.39
C SER A 55 -12.46 30.83 -6.03
N SER A 56 -12.76 31.83 -5.21
CA SER A 56 -13.61 31.58 -4.03
C SER A 56 -14.91 30.94 -4.52
N PRO A 57 -15.53 30.02 -3.77
CA PRO A 57 -16.79 29.41 -4.20
C PRO A 57 -17.80 30.54 -4.45
N THR A 58 -18.11 30.77 -5.72
CA THR A 58 -19.22 31.63 -6.11
C THR A 58 -20.43 30.73 -6.11
N GLU A 59 -21.35 31.00 -5.19
CA GLU A 59 -22.68 30.41 -5.25
C GLU A 59 -23.26 30.70 -6.63
N THR A 60 -23.77 29.64 -7.25
CA THR A 60 -24.43 29.68 -8.54
C THR A 60 -25.64 30.62 -8.49
N VAL A 61 -25.54 31.77 -9.14
CA VAL A 61 -26.68 32.43 -9.76
C VAL A 61 -26.23 32.78 -11.17
N GLY A 62 -26.96 32.27 -12.15
CA GLY A 62 -26.61 32.40 -13.56
C GLY A 62 -26.51 33.87 -14.00
N VAL A 63 -25.69 34.10 -15.03
CA VAL A 63 -25.95 34.95 -16.20
C VAL A 63 -24.75 34.82 -17.16
N GLU A 64 -25.11 34.46 -18.39
CA GLU A 64 -24.58 34.71 -19.74
C GLU A 64 -23.13 35.18 -20.01
N GLU A 65 -22.65 34.70 -21.17
CA GLU A 65 -21.40 34.96 -21.88
C GLU A 65 -21.15 36.45 -22.18
N THR A 66 -19.90 36.92 -22.04
CA THR A 66 -19.25 37.80 -23.05
C THR A 66 -17.71 37.80 -22.92
N GLU A 67 -17.05 37.47 -24.02
CA GLU A 67 -15.80 37.98 -24.61
C GLU A 67 -14.88 38.97 -23.84
N GLY A 68 -13.58 38.64 -23.76
CA GLY A 68 -12.46 39.57 -24.02
C GLY A 68 -11.88 40.44 -22.88
N PHE A 69 -10.61 40.20 -22.51
CA PHE A 69 -9.43 41.08 -22.73
C PHE A 69 -8.31 40.91 -21.67
N SER A 70 -7.08 41.04 -22.18
CA SER A 70 -5.78 40.94 -21.51
C SER A 70 -5.44 42.16 -20.65
N THR A 71 -4.60 42.02 -19.60
CA THR A 71 -3.27 42.68 -19.51
C THR A 71 -2.53 42.42 -18.18
N ASN A 72 -1.20 42.46 -18.29
CA ASN A 72 -0.15 42.22 -17.31
C ASN A 72 -0.23 43.07 -16.03
N SER A 73 0.31 42.54 -14.91
CA SER A 73 1.23 43.27 -14.00
C SER A 73 1.91 42.35 -12.96
N LYS A 74 3.23 42.46 -12.86
CA LYS A 74 4.14 42.08 -11.74
C LYS A 74 4.71 43.42 -11.19
N PRO A 75 5.54 43.46 -10.12
CA PRO A 75 5.68 42.65 -8.90
C PRO A 75 5.82 43.52 -7.62
N THR A 76 5.76 42.94 -6.41
CA THR A 76 6.32 43.52 -5.14
C THR A 76 6.27 42.40 -4.07
N GLU A 77 7.38 41.79 -3.64
CA GLU A 77 8.43 42.21 -2.70
C GLU A 77 8.05 42.08 -1.19
N ASN A 78 8.81 41.20 -0.48
CA ASN A 78 9.08 41.12 0.97
C ASN A 78 7.91 40.67 1.90
N GLN A 79 8.01 39.71 2.84
CA GLN A 79 9.14 39.23 3.65
C GLN A 79 9.00 37.75 4.09
N LEU A 80 10.16 37.12 4.27
CA LEU A 80 10.39 35.84 4.97
C LEU A 80 10.33 36.03 6.49
N LYS A 81 9.74 35.08 7.23
CA LYS A 81 10.23 34.71 8.57
C LYS A 81 10.32 33.19 8.73
N THR A 82 11.55 32.78 9.00
CA THR A 82 12.02 31.44 9.36
C THR A 82 11.57 31.07 10.77
N ASN A 83 11.58 29.77 11.11
CA ASN A 83 12.33 29.27 12.27
C ASN A 83 12.23 27.74 12.40
N SER A 84 13.38 27.11 12.27
CA SER A 84 13.78 25.78 12.75
C SER A 84 15.32 25.82 12.78
N PRO A 85 16.06 24.97 13.51
CA PRO A 85 15.75 24.01 14.58
C PRO A 85 16.73 24.23 15.78
N PRO A 86 17.05 23.26 16.67
CA PRO A 86 18.09 22.26 16.34
C PRO A 86 17.97 20.87 17.01
N LEU A 87 18.69 19.90 16.42
CA LEU A 87 18.98 18.54 16.93
C LEU A 87 20.36 18.50 17.62
N LYS A 88 20.52 17.63 18.65
CA LYS A 88 21.70 16.78 19.04
C LYS A 88 21.48 16.24 20.46
N LYS A 89 22.00 15.12 20.98
CA LYS A 89 22.50 13.78 20.53
C LYS A 89 22.93 13.04 21.84
N ILE A 90 22.39 11.85 22.14
CA ILE A 90 22.98 10.60 22.76
C ILE A 90 23.69 10.73 24.16
N GLU A 91 23.50 9.90 25.22
CA GLU A 91 23.76 8.44 25.37
C GLU A 91 23.24 7.82 26.71
N LYS A 92 23.37 6.48 26.80
CA LYS A 92 22.78 5.42 27.69
C LYS A 92 23.04 5.46 29.22
N LYS A 93 22.15 4.79 30.00
CA LYS A 93 22.45 3.56 30.80
C LYS A 93 21.20 2.85 31.40
N GLU A 94 21.37 1.53 31.54
CA GLU A 94 20.54 0.38 32.03
C GLU A 94 19.77 0.60 33.35
N LYS A 95 18.78 -0.18 33.85
CA LYS A 95 18.20 -1.54 33.71
C LYS A 95 16.83 -1.46 34.46
N ILE A 96 15.78 -2.25 34.23
CA ILE A 96 15.35 -3.46 35.00
C ILE A 96 13.90 -3.77 34.53
N GLU A 97 13.60 -5.06 34.40
CA GLU A 97 12.32 -5.68 34.05
C GLU A 97 11.12 -5.24 34.91
N LYS A 98 9.94 -5.12 34.28
CA LYS A 98 8.65 -5.66 34.79
C LYS A 98 7.59 -5.63 33.68
N LYS A 99 6.86 -6.73 33.61
CA LYS A 99 5.70 -6.98 32.73
C LYS A 99 4.67 -5.87 32.92
N ASP A 100 4.30 -5.18 31.86
CA ASP A 100 3.01 -4.49 31.80
C ASP A 100 2.44 -4.53 30.39
N ILE A 101 1.26 -5.13 30.32
CA ILE A 101 0.42 -5.34 29.15
C ILE A 101 -0.25 -3.99 28.84
N ASN A 102 0.53 -3.01 28.37
CA ASN A 102 -0.01 -1.72 27.97
C ASN A 102 -0.07 -1.64 26.44
N ASN A 103 -1.23 -2.09 25.99
CA ASN A 103 -1.82 -2.00 24.67
C ASN A 103 -1.73 -0.58 24.08
N LYS A 104 -0.55 -0.20 23.58
CA LYS A 104 -0.45 0.77 22.48
C LYS A 104 -0.94 0.05 21.23
N ARG A 105 -2.26 -0.10 21.13
CA ARG A 105 -2.94 -0.52 19.91
C ARG A 105 -2.47 0.44 18.84
N SER A 106 -1.52 -0.01 18.04
CA SER A 106 -1.10 0.67 16.83
C SER A 106 -2.37 0.94 16.02
N LYS A 107 -2.37 2.07 15.29
CA LYS A 107 -3.48 2.56 14.45
C LYS A 107 -3.70 1.63 13.24
N LEU A 108 -3.81 0.34 13.50
CA LEU A 108 -3.90 -0.74 12.53
C LEU A 108 -5.37 -0.99 12.28
N LYS A 109 -5.76 -0.89 11.01
CA LYS A 109 -7.14 -0.98 10.56
C LYS A 109 -7.64 -2.43 10.43
N PHE A 110 -6.83 -3.42 10.80
CA PHE A 110 -7.13 -4.82 10.51
C PHE A 110 -7.70 -5.56 11.73
N GLU A 111 -8.63 -6.46 11.46
CA GLU A 111 -9.26 -7.36 12.42
C GLU A 111 -8.44 -8.63 12.67
N THR A 112 -8.88 -9.42 13.64
CA THR A 112 -8.28 -10.70 14.06
C THR A 112 -8.17 -11.68 12.90
N ILE A 113 -9.18 -11.70 12.01
CA ILE A 113 -9.24 -12.59 10.86
C ILE A 113 -8.09 -12.37 9.88
N HIS A 114 -7.73 -11.11 9.63
CA HIS A 114 -6.63 -10.78 8.72
C HIS A 114 -5.28 -11.17 9.29
N LEU A 115 -5.13 -11.06 10.61
CA LEU A 115 -3.93 -11.50 11.32
C LEU A 115 -3.82 -13.03 11.31
N LYS A 116 -4.93 -13.75 11.53
CA LYS A 116 -5.00 -15.22 11.39
C LYS A 116 -4.55 -15.68 9.99
N LEU A 117 -5.00 -15.02 8.92
CA LEU A 117 -4.55 -15.31 7.55
C LEU A 117 -3.05 -15.05 7.35
N ALA A 118 -2.52 -13.96 7.92
CA ALA A 118 -1.10 -13.65 7.85
C ALA A 118 -0.22 -14.68 8.57
N GLU A 119 -0.65 -15.11 9.75
CA GLU A 119 0.01 -16.17 10.52
C GLU A 119 -0.03 -17.50 9.78
N LEU A 120 -1.16 -17.85 9.17
CA LEU A 120 -1.34 -19.08 8.40
C LEU A 120 -0.37 -19.13 7.21
N LEU A 121 -0.30 -18.06 6.41
CA LEU A 121 0.64 -17.98 5.30
C LEU A 121 2.09 -18.12 5.78
N PHE A 122 2.47 -17.41 6.85
CA PHE A 122 3.84 -17.50 7.37
C PHE A 122 4.17 -18.90 7.90
N LYS A 123 3.22 -19.53 8.59
CA LYS A 123 3.37 -20.89 9.10
C LYS A 123 3.65 -21.88 7.98
N LYS A 124 2.86 -21.84 6.89
CA LYS A 124 3.04 -22.70 5.73
C LYS A 124 4.38 -22.45 5.01
N ILE A 125 4.77 -21.18 4.86
CA ILE A 125 6.10 -20.83 4.31
C ILE A 125 7.22 -21.42 5.19
N LYS A 126 7.06 -21.39 6.52
CA LYS A 126 8.06 -21.91 7.46
C LYS A 126 8.13 -23.44 7.47
N GLU A 127 6.99 -24.12 7.27
CA GLU A 127 6.94 -25.58 7.06
C GLU A 127 7.75 -25.97 5.81
N ASN A 128 7.60 -25.22 4.71
CA ASN A 128 8.34 -25.45 3.47
C ASN A 128 9.81 -24.98 3.51
N ASN A 129 10.11 -23.92 4.27
CA ASN A 129 11.44 -23.34 4.44
C ASN A 129 11.68 -22.99 5.91
N PRO A 130 12.32 -23.89 6.70
CA PRO A 130 12.58 -23.67 8.11
C PRO A 130 13.43 -22.42 8.41
N ASN A 131 14.25 -21.99 7.45
CA ASN A 131 15.13 -20.83 7.55
C ASN A 131 14.44 -19.52 7.13
N ALA A 132 13.15 -19.54 6.83
CA ALA A 132 12.41 -18.35 6.44
C ALA A 132 12.41 -17.28 7.54
N LYS A 133 12.80 -16.06 7.17
CA LYS A 133 12.81 -14.91 8.08
C LYS A 133 11.38 -14.54 8.47
N LYS A 134 11.15 -14.25 9.77
CA LYS A 134 9.86 -13.77 10.25
C LYS A 134 9.51 -12.42 9.59
N PRO A 135 8.40 -12.32 8.85
CA PRO A 135 7.94 -11.09 8.24
C PRO A 135 7.27 -10.17 9.28
N ASN A 136 6.95 -8.95 8.86
CA ASN A 136 6.03 -8.11 9.62
C ASN A 136 4.59 -8.60 9.41
N LEU A 137 4.07 -9.34 10.38
CA LEU A 137 2.71 -9.90 10.36
C LEU A 137 1.62 -8.82 10.31
N GLU A 138 1.83 -7.67 10.94
CA GLU A 138 0.88 -6.55 10.89
C GLU A 138 0.76 -5.98 9.47
N SER A 139 1.89 -5.88 8.77
CA SER A 139 1.90 -5.45 7.36
C SER A 139 1.14 -6.44 6.48
N TRP A 140 1.34 -7.74 6.70
CA TRP A 140 0.63 -8.79 5.96
C TRP A 140 -0.87 -8.79 6.26
N ALA A 141 -1.24 -8.64 7.53
CA ALA A 141 -2.63 -8.50 7.94
C ALA A 141 -3.31 -7.32 7.25
N ASN A 142 -2.65 -6.17 7.14
CA ASN A 142 -3.20 -5.06 6.36
C ASN A 142 -3.34 -5.39 4.87
N THR A 143 -2.45 -6.18 4.28
CA THR A 143 -2.59 -6.64 2.89
C THR A 143 -3.81 -7.55 2.73
N PHE A 144 -4.05 -8.49 3.66
CA PHE A 144 -5.26 -9.33 3.65
C PHE A 144 -6.54 -8.54 3.89
N ARG A 145 -6.50 -7.55 4.78
CA ARG A 145 -7.60 -6.59 4.95
C ARG A 145 -7.95 -5.92 3.64
N LEU A 146 -6.96 -5.44 2.89
CA LEU A 146 -7.19 -4.82 1.58
C LEU A 146 -7.75 -5.82 0.56
N MET A 147 -7.36 -7.08 0.60
CA MET A 147 -7.96 -8.11 -0.26
C MET A 147 -9.46 -8.30 0.02
N ILE A 148 -9.85 -8.30 1.29
CA ILE A 148 -11.25 -8.51 1.68
C ILE A 148 -12.07 -7.24 1.45
N GLU A 149 -11.62 -6.10 2.00
CA GLU A 149 -12.39 -4.86 1.94
C GLU A 149 -12.35 -4.16 0.58
N SER A 150 -11.15 -4.08 -0.03
CA SER A 150 -10.94 -3.33 -1.28
C SER A 150 -11.12 -4.20 -2.50
N ASP A 151 -10.53 -5.41 -2.52
CA ASP A 151 -10.63 -6.32 -3.66
C ASP A 151 -11.92 -7.16 -3.61
N LYS A 152 -12.73 -7.04 -2.54
CA LYS A 152 -14.01 -7.76 -2.34
C LYS A 152 -13.87 -9.28 -2.46
N ARG A 153 -12.71 -9.81 -2.05
CA ARG A 153 -12.42 -11.25 -2.06
C ARG A 153 -12.93 -11.88 -0.78
N ASP A 154 -13.46 -13.09 -0.88
CA ASP A 154 -13.91 -13.84 0.27
C ASP A 154 -12.73 -14.31 1.12
N GLY A 155 -12.85 -14.19 2.44
CA GLY A 155 -11.78 -14.52 3.36
C GLY A 155 -11.50 -16.03 3.44
N LYS A 156 -12.53 -16.86 3.25
CA LYS A 156 -12.39 -18.31 3.18
C LYS A 156 -11.73 -18.74 1.87
N GLU A 157 -12.10 -18.12 0.75
CA GLU A 157 -11.41 -18.34 -0.52
C GLU A 157 -9.91 -17.95 -0.46
N ILE A 158 -9.57 -16.87 0.22
CA ILE A 158 -8.16 -16.49 0.44
C ILE A 158 -7.41 -17.58 1.22
N GLN A 159 -8.05 -18.13 2.26
CA GLN A 159 -7.46 -19.23 3.03
C GLN A 159 -7.22 -20.47 2.16
N ASP A 160 -8.21 -20.85 1.34
CA ASP A 160 -8.11 -21.96 0.39
C ASP A 160 -6.90 -21.79 -0.54
N ILE A 161 -6.77 -20.61 -1.13
CA ILE A 161 -5.65 -20.27 -2.01
C ILE A 161 -4.31 -20.31 -1.26
N ILE A 162 -4.24 -19.87 0.00
CA ILE A 162 -3.00 -19.97 0.77
C ILE A 162 -2.59 -21.44 0.94
N LEU A 163 -3.51 -22.30 1.37
CA LEU A 163 -3.23 -23.72 1.59
C LEU A 163 -2.82 -24.42 0.30
N TRP A 164 -3.57 -24.20 -0.79
CA TRP A 164 -3.25 -24.78 -2.09
C TRP A 164 -1.90 -24.28 -2.62
N CYS A 165 -1.66 -22.96 -2.63
CA CYS A 165 -0.45 -22.42 -3.25
C CYS A 165 0.83 -22.81 -2.52
N GLN A 166 0.76 -23.05 -1.20
CA GLN A 166 1.90 -23.50 -0.39
C GLN A 166 2.15 -25.00 -0.51
N SER A 167 1.14 -25.80 -0.87
CA SER A 167 1.30 -27.22 -1.19
C SER A 167 1.66 -27.45 -2.67
N HIS A 168 1.41 -26.48 -3.54
CA HIS A 168 1.66 -26.58 -4.97
C HIS A 168 3.15 -26.43 -5.31
N HIS A 169 3.71 -27.41 -6.04
CA HIS A 169 5.14 -27.54 -6.34
C HIS A 169 5.79 -26.30 -6.99
N PHE A 170 5.03 -25.51 -7.74
CA PHE A 170 5.53 -24.28 -8.37
C PHE A 170 5.30 -23.03 -7.52
N TRP A 171 4.17 -22.96 -6.81
CA TRP A 171 3.74 -21.70 -6.19
C TRP A 171 4.36 -21.47 -4.83
N TYR A 172 4.70 -22.53 -4.08
CA TYR A 172 5.28 -22.38 -2.75
C TYR A 172 6.59 -21.58 -2.77
N GLN A 173 7.40 -21.74 -3.83
CA GLN A 173 8.65 -20.99 -4.03
C GLN A 173 8.41 -19.53 -4.42
N ASN A 174 7.28 -19.25 -5.09
CA ASN A 174 6.97 -17.95 -5.66
C ASN A 174 6.20 -17.05 -4.68
N ILE A 175 5.31 -17.62 -3.87
CA ILE A 175 4.45 -16.92 -2.92
C ILE A 175 5.10 -16.93 -1.52
N LEU A 176 6.04 -16.00 -1.32
CA LEU A 176 6.75 -15.82 -0.05
C LEU A 176 6.28 -14.58 0.74
N SER A 177 5.20 -13.93 0.29
CA SER A 177 4.62 -12.79 0.98
C SER A 177 3.14 -12.57 0.65
N ALA A 178 2.41 -11.94 1.58
CA ALA A 178 1.01 -11.56 1.37
C ALA A 178 0.83 -10.63 0.14
N ASP A 179 1.77 -9.71 -0.10
CA ASP A 179 1.70 -8.82 -1.27
C ASP A 179 1.86 -9.57 -2.60
N LYS A 180 2.70 -10.60 -2.64
CA LYS A 180 2.82 -11.45 -3.84
C LYS A 180 1.56 -12.27 -4.05
N LEU A 181 0.99 -12.83 -2.98
CA LEU A 181 -0.28 -13.55 -3.04
C LEU A 181 -1.39 -12.66 -3.60
N ARG A 182 -1.57 -11.46 -3.04
CA ARG A 182 -2.57 -10.49 -3.51
C ARG A 182 -2.45 -10.17 -5.00
N LYS A 183 -1.22 -9.97 -5.48
CA LYS A 183 -0.93 -9.67 -6.89
C LYS A 183 -1.21 -10.83 -7.83
N GLN A 184 -0.99 -12.06 -7.39
CA GLN A 184 -1.16 -13.27 -8.22
C GLN A 184 -2.49 -13.98 -7.96
N TYR A 185 -3.34 -13.44 -7.09
CA TYR A 185 -4.54 -14.12 -6.61
C TYR A 185 -5.43 -14.67 -7.72
N ASP A 186 -5.75 -13.87 -8.74
CA ASP A 186 -6.66 -14.31 -9.81
C ASP A 186 -6.05 -15.46 -10.61
N ARG A 187 -4.72 -15.44 -10.82
CA ARG A 187 -3.99 -16.53 -11.46
C ARG A 187 -3.96 -17.79 -10.59
N LEU A 188 -3.73 -17.63 -9.28
CA LEU A 188 -3.75 -18.73 -8.32
C LEU A 188 -5.13 -19.38 -8.29
N LYS A 189 -6.20 -18.58 -8.23
CA LYS A 189 -7.59 -19.05 -8.24
C LYS A 189 -7.89 -19.90 -9.48
N LEU A 190 -7.56 -19.40 -10.67
CA LEU A 190 -7.80 -20.12 -11.92
C LEU A 190 -7.04 -21.45 -11.97
N GLN A 191 -5.78 -21.47 -11.55
CA GLN A 191 -4.98 -22.69 -11.54
C GLN A 191 -5.43 -23.69 -10.47
N MET A 192 -5.87 -23.22 -9.31
CA MET A 192 -6.45 -24.08 -8.27
C MET A 192 -7.70 -24.80 -8.77
N LEU A 193 -8.55 -24.12 -9.54
CA LEU A 193 -9.75 -24.71 -10.14
C LEU A 193 -9.39 -25.76 -11.21
N ASP A 194 -8.38 -25.48 -12.03
CA ASP A 194 -7.89 -26.41 -13.07
C ASP A 194 -7.26 -27.68 -12.45
N ASP A 195 -6.41 -27.50 -11.43
CA ASP A 195 -5.82 -28.59 -10.65
C ASP A 195 -6.88 -29.45 -9.95
N GLY A 196 -7.97 -28.85 -9.47
CA GLY A 196 -9.09 -29.57 -8.85
C GLY A 196 -9.81 -30.51 -9.82
N GLY A 197 -9.76 -30.23 -11.13
CA GLY A 197 -10.23 -31.13 -12.19
C GLY A 197 -9.29 -32.30 -12.47
N GLN A 198 -7.99 -32.12 -12.21
CA GLN A 198 -6.91 -33.09 -12.43
C GLN A 198 -6.56 -33.79 -11.09
N LYS A 199 -7.44 -34.70 -10.63
CA LYS A 199 -7.34 -35.35 -9.31
C LYS A 199 -5.97 -36.01 -9.06
N ASN A 200 -5.10 -35.32 -8.31
CA ASN A 200 -3.90 -35.90 -7.69
C ASN A 200 -4.22 -36.27 -6.23
N GLU A 201 -4.52 -37.53 -5.97
CA GLU A 201 -4.97 -38.06 -4.67
C GLU A 201 -3.99 -37.80 -3.50
N ARG A 202 -2.70 -37.63 -3.79
CA ARG A 202 -1.66 -37.39 -2.77
C ARG A 202 -1.68 -36.00 -2.13
N ASN A 203 -2.19 -34.98 -2.82
CA ASN A 203 -2.24 -33.61 -2.29
C ASN A 203 -3.59 -33.27 -1.64
N GLN A 204 -4.67 -33.99 -1.99
CA GLN A 204 -6.00 -33.76 -1.40
C GLN A 204 -6.06 -34.07 0.09
N SER A 205 -5.46 -35.18 0.55
CA SER A 205 -5.52 -35.59 1.97
C SER A 205 -4.85 -34.57 2.91
N SER A 206 -3.70 -34.02 2.51
CA SER A 206 -2.99 -32.99 3.29
C SER A 206 -3.77 -31.66 3.32
N TYR A 207 -4.34 -31.26 2.17
CA TYR A 207 -5.16 -30.05 2.05
C TYR A 207 -6.42 -30.13 2.91
N GLU A 208 -7.17 -31.24 2.88
CA GLU A 208 -8.39 -31.41 3.69
C GLU A 208 -8.10 -31.42 5.19
N GLN A 209 -6.97 -32.00 5.60
CA GLN A 209 -6.56 -32.05 7.01
C GLN A 209 -6.13 -30.67 7.52
N ASP A 210 -5.41 -29.90 6.71
CA ASP A 210 -5.10 -28.50 7.00
C ASP A 210 -6.36 -27.61 6.98
N TYR A 211 -7.28 -27.87 6.06
CA TYR A 211 -8.52 -27.12 5.94
C TYR A 211 -9.37 -27.21 7.20
N SER A 212 -9.61 -28.44 7.68
CA SER A 212 -10.35 -28.67 8.91
C SER A 212 -9.67 -28.07 10.16
N LYS A 213 -8.36 -27.84 10.12
CA LYS A 213 -7.59 -27.31 11.25
C LYS A 213 -7.61 -25.79 11.33
N TYR A 214 -7.75 -25.10 10.20
CA TYR A 214 -7.68 -23.65 10.13
C TYR A 214 -8.97 -22.98 9.67
N ASP A 215 -10.07 -23.71 9.49
CA ASP A 215 -11.37 -23.11 9.13
C ASP A 215 -11.92 -22.23 10.25
N PHE A 216 -11.49 -20.97 10.25
CA PHE A 216 -11.88 -19.94 11.22
C PHE A 216 -13.37 -19.56 11.10
N TYR A 217 -14.06 -20.00 10.05
CA TYR A 217 -15.45 -19.67 9.75
C TYR A 217 -16.42 -20.76 10.24
N LYS A 218 -15.94 -21.96 10.57
CA LYS A 218 -16.75 -23.09 11.05
C LYS A 218 -16.97 -23.11 12.55
N SER A 219 -16.10 -22.45 13.32
CA SER A 219 -16.12 -22.47 14.80
C SER A 219 -16.95 -21.36 15.46
N GLY A 220 -17.63 -20.50 14.69
CA GLY A 220 -18.42 -19.39 15.24
C GLY A 220 -17.59 -18.34 16.01
N GLU A 221 -16.29 -18.26 15.72
CA GLU A 221 -15.33 -17.37 16.39
C GLU A 221 -15.20 -15.96 15.77
N LEU A 222 -16.20 -15.52 15.01
CA LEU A 222 -16.27 -14.17 14.42
C LEU A 222 -17.58 -13.49 14.77
#